data_AF-A0A443RXF9-F1
#
_entry.id   AF-A0A443RXF9-F1
#
_cell.length_a   1.000
_cell.length_b   1.000
_cell.length_c   1.000
_cell.angle_alpha   90.00
_cell.angle_beta   90.00
_cell.angle_gamma   90.00
#
_symmetry.space_group_name_H-M   'P 1'
#
loop_
_entity.id
_entity.type
_entity.pdbx_description
1 polymer ?
#
loop_
_entity_poly.entity_id
_entity_poly.type
_entity_poly.pdbx_seq_one_letter_code
_entity_poly.pdbx_strand_id
1 'polypeptide(L)'
;MTFSNETDVDSHFLPKKTDGTEFDNCLMFDRSTVNTVNSSSLNETITIKCTNGWKYDYNLVLETIVSENDWVCDEQWKALFAHSLFSIGMAFGSMSVGILSDIIGRVRTIAIFFTIAGISGTLTTFSVHNYVLFAACRIVLGFSAPIIAVPTVLLAEVVGTEKRFIALLGFFLAFSTFNGLSPWIAYLIGNWRLFNLVTSLL
;
A
#
# COMPACT_ATOMS: atom_id res chain seq x y z
N MET A 1 2.42 10.62 -13.83
CA MET A 1 3.29 9.63 -14.51
C MET A 1 3.43 10.11 -15.94
N THR A 2 4.57 10.71 -16.27
CA THR A 2 4.82 11.30 -17.59
C THR A 2 5.40 10.24 -18.51
N PHE A 3 4.67 9.89 -19.57
CA PHE A 3 5.13 9.05 -20.66
C PHE A 3 6.07 9.87 -21.56
N SER A 4 7.36 9.85 -21.27
CA SER A 4 8.37 10.40 -22.18
C SER A 4 9.21 9.27 -22.76
N ASN A 5 8.92 8.96 -24.03
CA ASN A 5 9.67 8.12 -24.97
C ASN A 5 9.54 6.59 -24.84
N GLU A 6 8.60 5.99 -25.58
CA GLU A 6 8.90 5.07 -26.70
C GLU A 6 7.64 4.37 -27.24
N THR A 7 7.11 4.91 -28.34
CA THR A 7 6.83 4.27 -29.65
C THR A 7 5.71 5.07 -30.34
N ASP A 8 6.03 5.61 -31.51
CA ASP A 8 5.19 6.51 -32.34
C ASP A 8 3.85 5.89 -32.80
N VAL A 9 3.59 4.64 -32.42
CA VAL A 9 2.39 3.87 -32.79
C VAL A 9 1.35 3.85 -31.66
N ASP A 10 1.76 3.85 -30.39
CA ASP A 10 0.85 3.77 -29.24
C ASP A 10 0.17 5.12 -28.92
N SER A 11 0.80 6.23 -29.30
CA SER A 11 0.27 7.60 -29.13
C SER A 11 -1.02 7.87 -29.93
N HIS A 12 -1.26 7.11 -31.00
CA HIS A 12 -2.46 7.20 -31.83
C HIS A 12 -3.69 6.54 -31.19
N PHE A 13 -3.51 5.65 -30.21
CA PHE A 13 -4.60 4.88 -29.60
C PHE A 13 -5.03 5.41 -28.22
N LEU A 14 -4.34 6.41 -27.68
CA LEU A 14 -4.63 6.99 -26.37
C LEU A 14 -5.34 8.35 -26.52
N PRO A 15 -6.54 8.50 -25.94
CA PRO A 15 -7.22 9.79 -25.90
C PRO A 15 -6.45 10.77 -24.99
N LYS A 16 -6.49 12.06 -25.32
CA LYS A 16 -6.01 13.11 -24.42
C LYS A 16 -7.08 13.46 -23.40
N LYS A 17 -6.66 13.75 -22.18
CA LYS A 17 -7.49 14.28 -21.10
C LYS A 17 -8.09 15.63 -21.53
N THR A 18 -9.20 16.05 -20.90
CA THR A 18 -9.97 17.25 -21.27
C THR A 18 -9.15 18.55 -21.29
N ASP A 19 -8.02 18.60 -20.58
CA ASP A 19 -7.08 19.72 -20.56
C ASP A 19 -6.07 19.73 -21.73
N GLY A 20 -6.05 18.69 -22.59
CA GLY A 20 -5.26 18.62 -23.83
C GLY A 20 -3.75 18.41 -23.66
N THR A 21 -3.24 18.43 -22.42
CA THR A 21 -1.81 18.36 -22.09
C THR A 21 -1.32 16.96 -21.74
N GLU A 22 -2.18 16.10 -21.21
CA GLU A 22 -1.84 14.72 -20.78
C GLU A 22 -2.76 13.69 -21.46
N PHE A 23 -2.25 12.46 -21.65
CA PHE A 23 -3.05 11.32 -22.11
C PHE A 23 -3.92 10.78 -20.98
N ASP A 24 -5.10 10.25 -21.32
CA ASP A 24 -5.93 9.51 -20.37
C ASP A 24 -5.34 8.10 -20.17
N ASN A 25 -5.26 7.68 -18.91
CA ASN A 25 -4.64 6.40 -18.53
C ASN A 25 -5.68 5.28 -18.39
N CYS A 26 -6.97 5.63 -18.44
CA CYS A 26 -8.08 4.70 -18.19
C CYS A 26 -8.89 4.36 -19.45
N LEU A 27 -8.70 5.13 -20.50
CA LEU A 27 -9.46 5.04 -21.74
C LEU A 27 -8.53 4.79 -22.92
N MET A 28 -9.02 4.06 -23.91
CA MET A 28 -8.37 3.80 -25.19
C MET A 28 -9.37 3.95 -26.35
N PHE A 29 -8.89 4.25 -27.55
CA PHE A 29 -9.76 4.27 -28.73
C PHE A 29 -10.11 2.86 -29.21
N ASP A 30 -11.36 2.65 -29.63
CA ASP A 30 -11.79 1.38 -30.20
C ASP A 30 -11.14 1.12 -31.57
N ARG A 31 -10.36 0.05 -31.67
CA ARG A 31 -9.67 -0.37 -32.91
C ARG A 31 -10.62 -0.59 -34.09
N SER A 32 -11.89 -0.93 -33.84
CA SER A 32 -12.87 -1.19 -34.90
C SER A 32 -13.30 0.08 -35.66
N THR A 33 -13.32 1.24 -35.00
CA THR A 33 -13.66 2.54 -35.63
C THR A 33 -12.48 3.11 -36.41
N VAL A 34 -11.24 2.86 -35.97
CA VAL A 34 -10.01 3.34 -36.63
C VAL A 34 -9.85 2.77 -38.05
N ASN A 35 -10.27 1.54 -38.30
CA ASN A 35 -10.19 0.92 -39.63
C ASN A 35 -11.27 1.41 -40.62
N THR A 36 -12.30 2.12 -40.13
CA THR A 36 -13.46 2.52 -40.94
C THR A 36 -13.43 4.01 -41.28
N VAL A 37 -12.66 4.81 -40.54
CA VAL A 37 -12.58 6.27 -40.70
C VAL A 37 -11.29 6.62 -41.44
N ASN A 38 -11.39 6.95 -42.73
CA ASN A 38 -10.35 7.71 -43.42
C ASN A 38 -10.05 8.97 -42.59
N SER A 39 -8.77 9.28 -42.47
CA SER A 39 -8.06 10.19 -41.55
C SER A 39 -8.54 11.65 -41.41
N SER A 40 -9.78 11.99 -41.72
CA SER A 40 -10.31 13.36 -41.77
C SER A 40 -11.51 13.63 -40.85
N SER A 41 -11.94 12.70 -40.01
CA SER A 41 -12.95 12.97 -38.96
C SER A 41 -12.68 12.21 -37.66
N LEU A 42 -11.58 12.57 -36.99
CA LEU A 42 -11.21 12.08 -35.64
C LEU A 42 -12.08 12.66 -34.51
N ASN A 43 -13.27 13.21 -34.82
CA ASN A 43 -14.17 13.82 -33.84
C ASN A 43 -15.22 12.86 -33.26
N GLU A 44 -15.29 11.61 -33.76
CA GLU A 44 -16.25 10.58 -33.30
C GLU A 44 -15.58 9.21 -33.05
N THR A 45 -14.32 9.18 -32.64
CA THR A 45 -13.72 7.92 -32.18
C THR A 45 -14.28 7.57 -30.81
N ILE A 46 -15.05 6.49 -30.74
CA ILE A 46 -15.62 5.95 -29.50
C ILE A 46 -14.47 5.56 -28.58
N THR A 47 -14.43 6.17 -27.40
CA THR A 47 -13.50 5.81 -26.33
C THR A 47 -14.08 4.68 -25.50
N ILE A 48 -13.29 3.62 -25.29
CA ILE A 48 -13.64 2.48 -24.46
C ILE A 48 -12.65 2.34 -23.30
N LYS A 49 -13.03 1.58 -22.26
CA LYS A 49 -12.12 1.25 -21.15
C LYS A 49 -10.97 0.39 -21.65
N CYS A 50 -9.78 0.55 -21.06
CA CYS A 50 -8.63 -0.27 -21.39
C CYS A 50 -8.92 -1.75 -21.10
N THR A 51 -8.92 -2.60 -22.14
CA THR A 51 -9.12 -4.06 -22.02
C THR A 51 -7.84 -4.86 -22.23
N ASN A 52 -6.77 -4.23 -22.71
CA ASN A 52 -5.55 -4.90 -23.14
C ASN A 52 -4.45 -4.95 -22.06
N GLY A 53 -4.82 -4.67 -20.81
CA GLY A 53 -3.90 -4.57 -19.67
C GLY A 53 -3.15 -3.24 -19.61
N TRP A 54 -2.39 -3.04 -18.54
CA TRP A 54 -1.60 -1.84 -18.30
C TRP A 54 -0.11 -2.14 -18.39
N LYS A 55 0.64 -1.22 -19.02
CA LYS A 55 2.09 -1.29 -19.08
C LYS A 55 2.66 -0.22 -18.15
N TYR A 56 3.32 -0.65 -17.09
CA TYR A 56 3.96 0.25 -16.13
C TYR A 56 5.44 0.42 -16.50
N ASP A 57 5.92 1.67 -16.45
CA ASP A 57 7.34 1.95 -16.58
C ASP A 57 8.02 1.85 -15.20
N TYR A 58 8.68 0.73 -14.96
CA TYR A 58 9.37 0.44 -13.71
C TYR A 58 10.71 1.18 -13.56
N ASN A 59 11.14 1.99 -14.55
CA ASN A 59 12.30 2.87 -14.40
C ASN A 59 12.00 4.08 -13.49
N LEU A 60 10.73 4.49 -13.45
CA LEU A 60 10.24 5.65 -12.68
C LEU A 60 9.35 5.26 -11.49
N VAL A 61 8.69 4.10 -11.54
CA VAL A 61 7.70 3.67 -10.54
C VAL A 61 8.08 2.30 -9.98
N LEU A 62 8.08 2.16 -8.65
CA LEU A 62 8.31 0.85 -8.03
C LEU A 62 7.18 -0.13 -8.33
N GLU A 63 7.53 -1.40 -8.44
CA GLU A 63 6.54 -2.46 -8.45
C GLU A 63 5.79 -2.46 -7.12
N THR A 64 4.48 -2.29 -7.18
CA THR A 64 3.57 -2.29 -6.02
C THR A 64 2.45 -3.30 -6.21
N ILE A 65 1.76 -3.64 -5.13
CA ILE A 65 0.56 -4.48 -5.18
C ILE A 65 -0.54 -3.92 -6.10
N VAL A 66 -0.61 -2.60 -6.25
CA VAL A 66 -1.58 -1.93 -7.14
C VAL A 66 -1.22 -2.16 -8.59
N SER A 67 0.06 -2.02 -8.95
CA SER A 67 0.54 -2.26 -10.32
C SER A 67 0.57 -3.75 -10.68
N GLU A 68 0.74 -4.64 -9.70
CA GLU A 68 0.78 -6.08 -9.95
C GLU A 68 -0.62 -6.68 -10.18
N ASN A 69 -1.63 -6.14 -9.50
CA ASN A 69 -3.02 -6.59 -9.63
C ASN A 69 -3.90 -5.64 -10.48
N ASP A 70 -3.31 -4.66 -11.14
CA ASP A 70 -4.01 -3.67 -11.97
C ASP A 70 -5.18 -2.97 -11.24
N TRP A 71 -4.98 -2.58 -9.98
CA TRP A 71 -5.99 -1.82 -9.21
C TRP A 71 -6.02 -0.34 -9.60
N VAL A 72 -6.18 -0.08 -10.89
CA VAL A 72 -6.22 1.25 -11.49
C VAL A 72 -7.63 1.55 -12.00
N CYS A 73 -7.93 2.83 -12.24
CA CYS A 73 -9.19 3.28 -12.84
C CYS A 73 -10.44 2.83 -12.05
N ASP A 74 -11.23 1.89 -12.56
CA ASP A 74 -12.44 1.39 -11.88
C ASP A 74 -12.12 0.60 -10.61
N GLU A 75 -10.91 0.05 -10.49
CA GLU A 75 -10.52 -0.80 -9.35
C GLU A 75 -9.67 -0.06 -8.30
N GLN A 76 -9.43 1.24 -8.48
CA GLN A 76 -8.65 2.07 -7.55
C GLN A 76 -9.19 2.04 -6.11
N TRP A 77 -10.50 1.82 -5.95
CA TRP A 77 -11.14 1.74 -4.64
C TRP A 77 -10.62 0.58 -3.79
N LYS A 78 -10.08 -0.49 -4.40
CA LYS A 78 -9.55 -1.65 -3.68
C LYS A 78 -8.39 -1.29 -2.75
N ALA A 79 -7.50 -0.41 -3.21
CA ALA A 79 -6.38 0.07 -2.40
C ALA A 79 -6.87 0.90 -1.20
N LEU A 80 -7.78 1.85 -1.43
CA LEU A 80 -8.36 2.67 -0.36
C LEU A 80 -9.18 1.81 0.63
N PHE A 81 -9.95 0.85 0.12
CA PHE A 81 -10.76 -0.03 0.94
C PHE A 81 -9.89 -0.92 1.82
N ALA A 82 -8.77 -1.46 1.30
CA ALA A 82 -7.81 -2.20 2.10
C ALA A 82 -7.21 -1.36 3.24
N HIS A 83 -6.93 -0.08 2.99
CA HIS A 83 -6.47 0.85 4.04
C HIS A 83 -7.57 1.08 5.09
N SER A 84 -8.82 1.29 4.68
CA SER A 84 -9.95 1.44 5.60
C SER A 84 -10.17 0.19 6.46
N LEU A 85 -10.06 -1.01 5.88
CA LEU A 85 -10.14 -2.27 6.62
C LEU A 85 -9.02 -2.40 7.66
N PHE A 86 -7.81 -1.99 7.32
CA PHE A 86 -6.69 -1.94 8.28
C PHE A 86 -6.99 -0.99 9.44
N SER A 87 -7.55 0.19 9.18
CA SER A 87 -7.96 1.13 10.22
C SER A 87 -9.09 0.59 11.11
N ILE A 88 -10.07 -0.12 10.53
CA ILE A 88 -11.12 -0.81 11.31
C ILE A 88 -10.49 -1.86 12.23
N GLY A 89 -9.59 -2.69 11.69
CA GLY A 89 -8.84 -3.66 12.48
C GLY A 89 -8.10 -3.00 13.64
N MET A 90 -7.42 -1.88 13.39
CA MET A 90 -6.71 -1.11 14.41
C MET A 90 -7.62 -0.56 15.51
N ALA A 91 -8.82 -0.09 15.16
CA ALA A 91 -9.80 0.39 16.13
C ALA A 91 -10.15 -0.72 17.14
N PHE A 92 -10.51 -1.91 16.65
CA PHE A 92 -10.80 -3.05 17.52
C PHE A 92 -9.55 -3.53 18.28
N GLY A 93 -8.41 -3.58 17.60
CA GLY A 93 -7.13 -3.96 18.19
C GLY A 93 -6.74 -3.08 19.37
N SER A 94 -6.99 -1.77 19.29
CA SER A 94 -6.61 -0.82 20.35
C SER A 94 -7.31 -1.11 21.67
N MET A 95 -8.59 -1.51 21.60
CA MET A 95 -9.38 -1.88 22.77
C MET A 95 -8.93 -3.23 23.34
N SER A 96 -8.63 -4.20 22.45
CA SER A 96 -8.20 -5.53 22.85
C SER A 96 -6.79 -5.56 23.44
N VAL A 97 -5.83 -4.86 22.84
CA VAL A 97 -4.43 -4.82 23.29
C VAL A 97 -4.34 -4.27 24.72
N GLY A 98 -5.10 -3.23 25.06
CA GLY A 98 -5.14 -2.68 26.40
C GLY A 98 -5.57 -3.71 27.43
N ILE A 99 -6.72 -4.35 27.21
CA ILE A 99 -7.27 -5.37 28.12
C ILE A 99 -6.32 -6.57 28.24
N LEU A 100 -5.80 -7.08 27.13
CA LEU A 100 -4.90 -8.23 27.13
C LEU A 100 -3.55 -7.93 27.78
N SER A 101 -3.02 -6.71 27.60
CA SER A 101 -1.79 -6.26 28.24
C SER A 101 -1.89 -6.32 29.76
N ASP A 102 -3.04 -5.95 30.31
CA ASP A 102 -3.25 -5.88 31.74
C ASP A 102 -3.52 -7.26 32.37
N ILE A 103 -4.13 -8.20 31.62
CA ILE A 103 -4.44 -9.56 32.13
C ILE A 103 -3.26 -10.54 31.97
N ILE A 104 -2.67 -10.61 30.77
CA ILE A 104 -1.66 -11.63 30.42
C ILE A 104 -0.25 -11.17 30.83
N GLY A 105 -0.08 -9.86 31.02
CA GLY A 105 1.18 -9.19 31.30
C GLY A 105 1.81 -8.61 30.04
N ARG A 106 2.40 -7.40 30.18
CA ARG A 106 2.90 -6.57 29.08
C ARG A 106 3.83 -7.30 28.10
N VAL A 107 4.84 -8.02 28.61
CA VAL A 107 5.87 -8.67 27.78
C VAL A 107 5.32 -9.82 26.94
N ARG A 108 4.41 -10.63 27.52
CA ARG A 108 3.79 -11.76 26.80
C ARG A 108 2.83 -11.25 25.72
N THR A 109 2.07 -10.20 26.03
CA THR A 109 1.18 -9.56 25.06
C THR A 109 1.97 -9.01 23.87
N ILE A 110 3.11 -8.35 24.10
CA ILE A 110 4.01 -7.92 23.02
C ILE A 110 4.39 -9.12 22.14
N ALA A 111 4.91 -10.21 22.71
CA ALA A 111 5.33 -11.37 21.93
C ALA A 111 4.19 -11.95 21.06
N ILE A 112 3.01 -12.14 21.63
CA ILE A 112 1.84 -12.70 20.92
C ILE A 112 1.44 -11.79 19.74
N PHE A 113 1.31 -10.49 19.97
CA PHE A 113 0.87 -9.56 18.94
C PHE A 113 1.93 -9.36 17.84
N PHE A 114 3.22 -9.37 18.18
CA PHE A 114 4.29 -9.35 17.18
C PHE A 114 4.29 -10.62 16.31
N THR A 115 4.06 -11.80 16.90
CA THR A 115 3.94 -13.04 16.11
C THR A 115 2.73 -13.02 15.17
N ILE A 116 1.60 -12.46 15.62
CA ILE A 116 0.41 -12.31 14.78
C ILE A 116 0.69 -11.31 13.64
N ALA A 117 1.39 -10.22 13.93
CA ALA A 117 1.79 -9.23 12.93
C ALA A 117 2.72 -9.84 11.87
N GLY A 118 3.75 -10.59 12.27
CA GLY A 118 4.68 -11.24 11.33
C GLY A 118 4.01 -12.31 10.46
N ILE A 119 3.14 -13.15 11.05
CA ILE A 119 2.39 -14.17 10.30
C ILE A 119 1.41 -13.52 9.32
N SER A 120 0.68 -12.49 9.75
CA SER A 120 -0.27 -11.80 8.86
C SER A 120 0.43 -11.00 7.77
N GLY A 121 1.58 -10.38 8.06
CA GLY A 121 2.41 -9.67 7.08
C GLY A 121 2.99 -10.60 6.00
N THR A 122 3.54 -11.75 6.40
CA THR A 122 4.01 -12.77 5.46
C THR A 122 2.86 -13.33 4.61
N LEU A 123 1.73 -13.68 5.24
CA LEU A 123 0.55 -14.20 4.53
C LEU A 123 -0.04 -13.20 3.53
N THR A 124 0.02 -11.90 3.84
CA THR A 124 -0.38 -10.82 2.93
C THR A 124 0.44 -10.83 1.63
N THR A 125 1.73 -11.16 1.72
CA THR A 125 2.64 -11.25 0.56
C THR A 125 2.29 -12.41 -0.37
N PHE A 126 1.74 -13.50 0.16
CA PHE A 126 1.35 -14.67 -0.64
C PHE A 126 -0.10 -14.59 -1.14
N SER A 127 -0.96 -13.80 -0.50
CA SER A 127 -2.40 -13.75 -0.79
C SER A 127 -2.79 -12.77 -1.91
N VAL A 128 -1.83 -12.37 -2.76
CA VAL A 128 -1.97 -11.28 -3.75
C VAL A 128 -3.09 -11.54 -4.76
N HIS A 129 -3.27 -12.79 -5.18
CA HIS A 129 -4.25 -13.18 -6.19
C HIS A 129 -5.70 -13.25 -5.67
N ASN A 130 -5.89 -13.30 -4.35
CA ASN A 130 -7.21 -13.43 -3.73
C ASN A 130 -7.51 -12.21 -2.85
N TYR A 131 -8.26 -11.25 -3.39
CA TYR A 131 -8.57 -10.00 -2.68
C TYR A 131 -9.22 -10.22 -1.31
N VAL A 132 -10.09 -11.23 -1.16
CA VAL A 132 -10.74 -11.54 0.12
C VAL A 132 -9.72 -11.99 1.19
N LEU A 133 -8.76 -12.85 0.80
CA LEU A 133 -7.71 -13.30 1.71
C LEU A 133 -6.76 -12.15 2.06
N PHE A 134 -6.40 -11.33 1.07
CA PHE A 134 -5.62 -10.12 1.29
C PHE A 134 -6.30 -9.15 2.27
N ALA A 135 -7.60 -8.89 2.08
CA ALA A 135 -8.41 -8.05 2.96
C ALA A 135 -8.49 -8.60 4.38
N ALA A 136 -8.71 -9.91 4.54
CA ALA A 136 -8.73 -10.56 5.85
C ALA A 136 -7.37 -10.42 6.56
N CYS A 137 -6.26 -10.66 5.86
CA CYS A 137 -4.92 -10.49 6.41
C CYS A 137 -4.67 -9.04 6.84
N ARG A 138 -5.13 -8.05 6.06
CA ARG A 138 -5.02 -6.62 6.41
C ARG A 138 -5.79 -6.26 7.68
N ILE A 139 -6.97 -6.84 7.92
CA ILE A 139 -7.72 -6.62 9.15
C ILE A 139 -6.95 -7.20 10.35
N VAL A 140 -6.42 -8.42 10.23
CA VAL A 140 -5.63 -9.06 11.30
C VAL A 140 -4.35 -8.27 11.58
N LEU A 141 -3.66 -7.81 10.54
CA LEU A 141 -2.47 -6.97 10.68
C LEU A 141 -2.83 -5.65 11.39
N GLY A 142 -3.94 -5.01 10.99
CA GLY A 142 -4.47 -3.81 11.64
C GLY A 142 -4.79 -4.04 13.12
N PHE A 143 -5.41 -5.17 13.45
CA PHE A 143 -5.70 -5.56 14.83
C PHE A 143 -4.44 -5.65 15.70
N SER A 144 -3.30 -6.01 15.11
CA SER A 144 -2.02 -6.10 15.82
C SER A 144 -1.23 -4.78 15.91
N ALA A 145 -1.49 -3.83 15.01
CA ALA A 145 -0.76 -2.57 14.94
C ALA A 145 -0.71 -1.71 16.23
N PRO A 146 -1.77 -1.61 17.07
CA PRO A 146 -1.75 -0.77 18.27
C PRO A 146 -0.85 -1.31 19.39
N ILE A 147 -0.19 -2.45 19.21
CA ILE A 147 0.75 -3.03 20.18
C ILE A 147 1.90 -2.09 20.57
N ILE A 148 2.25 -1.12 19.72
CA ILE A 148 3.29 -0.10 19.98
C ILE A 148 3.04 0.70 21.27
N ALA A 149 1.78 0.77 21.74
CA ALA A 149 1.44 1.42 23.01
C ALA A 149 1.97 0.64 24.24
N VAL A 150 2.15 -0.67 24.16
CA VAL A 150 2.58 -1.48 25.33
C VAL A 150 4.06 -1.25 25.69
N PRO A 151 5.01 -1.26 24.73
CA PRO A 151 6.42 -0.92 25.00
C PRO A 151 6.61 0.51 25.51
N THR A 152 5.82 1.48 25.05
CA THR A 152 5.94 2.88 25.52
C THR A 152 5.53 3.01 26.98
N VAL A 153 4.47 2.31 27.40
CA VAL A 153 4.08 2.24 28.80
C VAL A 153 5.11 1.48 29.63
N LEU A 154 5.64 0.36 29.14
CA LEU A 154 6.69 -0.39 29.82
C LEU A 154 7.95 0.47 30.03
N LEU A 155 8.37 1.24 29.01
CA LEU A 155 9.49 2.17 29.12
C LEU A 155 9.22 3.24 30.19
N ALA A 156 7.99 3.74 30.26
CA ALA A 156 7.58 4.71 31.27
C ALA A 156 7.52 4.13 32.69
N GLU A 157 7.31 2.82 32.86
CA GLU A 157 7.30 2.12 34.15
C GLU A 157 8.72 1.82 34.65
N VAL A 158 9.63 1.45 33.74
CA VAL A 158 11.02 1.09 34.09
C VAL A 158 11.86 2.33 34.38
N VAL A 159 11.56 3.46 33.74
CA VAL A 159 12.32 4.71 33.89
C VAL A 159 11.74 5.57 35.02
N GLY A 160 12.61 5.99 35.95
CA GLY A 160 12.22 6.91 37.03
C GLY A 160 11.65 8.25 36.51
N THR A 161 10.85 8.91 37.35
CA THR A 161 10.06 10.10 36.99
C THR A 161 10.88 11.23 36.38
N GLU A 162 12.12 11.44 36.83
CA GLU A 162 12.98 12.54 36.34
C GLU A 162 13.47 12.34 34.89
N LYS A 163 13.67 11.10 34.44
CA LYS A 163 14.20 10.80 33.09
C LYS A 163 13.15 10.28 32.12
N ARG A 164 11.91 10.10 32.59
CA ARG A 164 10.80 9.53 31.80
C ARG A 164 10.54 10.29 30.51
N PHE A 165 10.55 11.63 30.55
CA PHE A 165 10.32 12.45 29.36
C PHE A 165 11.41 12.23 28.29
N ILE A 166 12.68 12.23 28.69
CA ILE A 166 13.82 12.04 27.78
C ILE A 166 13.78 10.64 27.15
N ALA A 167 13.45 9.61 27.95
CA ALA A 167 13.32 8.24 27.46
C ALA A 167 12.20 8.09 26.43
N LEU A 168 11.00 8.63 26.72
CA LEU A 168 9.87 8.59 25.80
C LEU A 168 10.14 9.39 24.53
N LEU A 169 10.75 10.58 24.65
CA LEU A 169 11.14 11.39 23.52
C LEU A 169 12.13 10.64 22.62
N GLY A 170 13.15 10.00 23.21
CA GLY A 170 14.09 9.16 22.48
C GLY A 170 13.41 8.02 21.72
N PHE A 171 12.44 7.35 22.35
CA PHE A 171 11.65 6.29 21.70
C PHE A 171 10.85 6.81 20.50
N PHE A 172 10.13 7.92 20.64
CA PHE A 172 9.35 8.49 19.55
C PHE A 172 10.22 9.03 18.41
N LEU A 173 11.40 9.58 18.72
CA LEU A 173 12.38 10.00 17.71
C LEU A 173 12.94 8.80 16.94
N ALA A 174 13.30 7.72 17.62
CA ALA A 174 13.74 6.47 16.98
C ALA A 174 12.64 5.88 16.08
N PHE A 175 11.39 5.87 16.55
CA PHE A 175 10.26 5.41 15.76
C PHE A 175 10.02 6.29 14.52
N SER A 176 10.08 7.61 14.67
CA SER A 176 9.87 8.55 13.56
C SER A 176 10.97 8.48 12.52
N THR A 177 12.23 8.34 12.95
CA THR A 177 13.37 8.16 12.05
C THR A 177 13.28 6.84 11.28
N PHE A 178 12.89 5.75 11.92
CA PHE A 178 12.65 4.47 11.23
C PHE A 178 11.57 4.60 10.15
N ASN A 179 10.40 5.17 10.48
CA ASN A 179 9.31 5.37 9.51
C ASN A 179 9.72 6.30 8.35
N GLY A 180 10.53 7.32 8.63
CA GLY A 180 11.08 8.23 7.60
C GLY A 180 12.12 7.56 6.69
N LEU A 181 12.84 6.56 7.19
CA LEU A 181 13.83 5.78 6.42
C LEU A 181 13.18 4.65 5.60
N SER A 182 12.05 4.11 6.02
CA SER A 182 11.30 3.05 5.33
C SER A 182 11.08 3.29 3.82
N PRO A 183 10.63 4.47 3.33
CA PRO A 183 10.43 4.68 1.89
C PRO A 183 11.75 4.65 1.10
N TRP A 184 12.86 5.08 1.69
CA TRP A 184 14.18 5.00 1.05
C TRP A 184 14.66 3.55 0.95
N ILE A 185 14.44 2.76 2.00
CA ILE A 185 14.74 1.33 1.98
C ILE A 185 13.88 0.61 0.93
N ALA A 186 12.59 0.94 0.84
CA ALA A 186 11.71 0.41 -0.19
C ALA A 186 12.21 0.76 -1.60
N TYR A 187 12.64 2.01 -1.82
CA TYR A 187 13.22 2.46 -3.10
C TYR A 187 14.46 1.66 -3.49
N LEU A 188 15.38 1.40 -2.55
CA LEU A 188 16.58 0.61 -2.80
C LEU A 188 16.29 -0.87 -3.12
N ILE A 189 15.25 -1.44 -2.50
CA ILE A 189 14.87 -2.84 -2.72
C ILE A 189 14.16 -3.03 -4.06
N GLY A 190 13.38 -2.04 -4.52
CA GLY A 190 12.70 -2.08 -5.82
C GLY A 190 11.55 -3.09 -5.94
N ASN A 191 11.41 -4.02 -4.99
CA ASN A 191 10.38 -5.05 -4.95
C ASN A 191 9.57 -5.02 -3.64
N TRP A 192 8.26 -4.77 -3.75
CA TRP A 192 7.37 -4.64 -2.60
C TRP A 192 7.21 -5.94 -1.78
N ARG A 193 7.30 -7.12 -2.42
CA ARG A 193 7.15 -8.41 -1.73
C ARG A 193 8.34 -8.67 -0.82
N LEU A 194 9.54 -8.41 -1.31
CA LEU A 194 10.77 -8.55 -0.52
C LEU A 194 10.77 -7.53 0.63
N PHE A 195 10.38 -6.28 0.37
CA PHE A 195 10.25 -5.27 1.41
C PHE A 195 9.30 -5.72 2.51
N ASN A 196 8.10 -6.22 2.17
CA ASN A 196 7.11 -6.66 3.14
C ASN A 196 7.56 -7.90 3.94
N LEU A 197 8.31 -8.82 3.32
CA LEU A 197 8.91 -9.97 4.01
C LEU A 197 9.98 -9.54 5.01
N VAL A 198 10.88 -8.63 4.60
CA VAL A 198 11.93 -8.09 5.48
C VAL A 198 11.31 -7.39 6.69
N THR A 199 10.28 -6.56 6.47
CA THR A 199 9.58 -5.89 7.59
C THR A 199 8.78 -6.83 8.48
N SER A 200 8.34 -7.99 7.97
CA SER A 200 7.60 -8.98 8.78
C SER A 200 8.51 -9.86 9.63
N LEU A 201 9.81 -9.92 9.30
CA LEU A 201 10.84 -10.70 9.99
C LEU A 201 11.61 -9.90 11.06
N LEU A 202 11.61 -8.57 10.94
CA LEU A 202 12.24 -7.61 11.85
C LEU A 202 11.34 -7.28 13.04
#